data_AF-A0A0D2F296-F1
#
_entry.id   AF-A0A0D2F296-F1
#
_cell.length_a   1.000
_cell.length_b   1.000
_cell.length_c   1.000
_cell.angle_alpha   90.00
_cell.angle_beta   90.00
_cell.angle_gamma   90.00
#
_symmetry.space_group_name_H-M   'P 1'
#
loop_
_entity.id
_entity.type
_entity.pdbx_description
1 polymer ?
#
loop_
_entity_poly.entity_id
_entity_poly.type
_entity_poly.pdbx_seq_one_letter_code
_entity_poly.pdbx_strand_id
1 'polypeptide(L)'
;MKITKLYTELGIPAFWVNVFFNEFSAEGGGYYSGGKSPHNCIFFHIDHAARRFESEEQRGSFIAAVDDIVRPILGEKSFKWEFIYEHPADNWRINGMVPPVHNPEVLR
;
A
#
# COMPACT_ATOMS: atom_id res chain seq x y z
N MET A 1 -13.47 0.61 1.53
CA MET A 1 -12.28 -0.15 1.99
C MET A 1 -11.40 0.78 2.84
N LYS A 2 -10.90 0.33 4.01
CA LYS A 2 -10.13 1.19 4.96
C LYS A 2 -8.90 1.85 4.31
N ILE A 3 -8.15 1.09 3.50
CA ILE A 3 -6.97 1.60 2.79
C ILE A 3 -7.33 2.70 1.79
N THR A 4 -8.38 2.56 0.96
CA THR A 4 -8.81 3.65 0.06
C THR A 4 -9.17 4.90 0.84
N LYS A 5 -9.84 4.74 2.00
CA LYS A 5 -10.26 5.87 2.83
C LYS A 5 -9.07 6.73 3.26
N LEU A 6 -7.99 6.09 3.71
CA LEU A 6 -6.74 6.74 4.13
C LEU A 6 -6.21 7.74 3.08
N TYR A 7 -6.25 7.38 1.79
CA TYR A 7 -5.79 8.26 0.72
C TYR A 7 -6.83 9.32 0.33
N THR A 8 -8.12 8.95 0.31
CA THR A 8 -9.18 9.90 -0.07
C THR A 8 -9.33 11.05 0.93
N GLU A 9 -9.03 10.81 2.22
CA GLU A 9 -8.99 11.86 3.25
C GLU A 9 -7.88 12.89 2.99
N LEU A 10 -6.85 12.52 2.21
CA LEU A 10 -5.77 13.40 1.76
C LEU A 10 -6.06 14.04 0.38
N GLY A 11 -7.27 13.87 -0.14
CA GLY A 11 -7.70 14.39 -1.45
C GLY A 11 -7.21 13.58 -2.64
N ILE A 12 -6.71 12.35 -2.44
CA ILE A 12 -6.36 11.45 -3.54
C ILE A 12 -7.64 10.82 -4.11
N PRO A 13 -7.87 10.84 -5.43
CA PRO A 13 -9.03 10.19 -6.04
C PRO A 13 -9.11 8.71 -5.71
N ALA A 14 -10.30 8.21 -5.35
CA ALA A 14 -10.49 6.82 -4.94
C ALA A 14 -10.03 5.81 -6.00
N PHE A 15 -10.23 6.12 -7.28
CA PHE A 15 -9.84 5.25 -8.40
C PHE A 15 -8.32 5.19 -8.64
N TRP A 16 -7.52 6.03 -7.97
CA TRP A 16 -6.05 5.93 -8.00
C TRP A 16 -5.54 4.88 -7.00
N VAL A 17 -6.36 4.46 -6.05
CA VAL A 17 -5.99 3.48 -5.03
C VAL A 17 -6.34 2.08 -5.50
N ASN A 18 -5.32 1.34 -5.94
CA ASN A 18 -5.45 -0.05 -6.31
C ASN A 18 -4.98 -0.96 -5.17
N VAL A 19 -5.74 -2.02 -4.87
CA VAL A 19 -5.33 -3.05 -3.90
C VAL A 19 -5.56 -4.41 -4.50
N PHE A 20 -4.50 -5.20 -4.53
CA PHE A 20 -4.49 -6.57 -5.03
C PHE A 20 -4.22 -7.51 -3.86
N PHE A 21 -5.05 -8.56 -3.73
CA PHE A 21 -4.84 -9.63 -2.76
C PHE A 21 -4.34 -10.85 -3.53
N ASN A 22 -3.09 -11.25 -3.25
CA ASN A 22 -2.49 -12.43 -3.84
C ASN A 22 -2.29 -13.47 -2.73
N GLU A 23 -2.97 -14.60 -2.84
CA GLU A 23 -2.84 -15.71 -1.91
C GLU A 23 -1.75 -16.66 -2.39
N PHE A 24 -0.86 -17.07 -1.48
CA PHE A 24 0.19 -18.06 -1.74
C PHE A 24 -0.06 -19.29 -0.88
N SER A 25 -0.08 -20.47 -1.52
CA SER A 25 -0.22 -21.72 -0.80
C SER A 25 1.06 -22.02 -0.01
N ALA A 26 0.88 -22.49 1.22
CA ALA A 26 2.00 -22.97 2.04
C ALA A 26 2.71 -24.17 1.36
N GLU A 27 1.96 -24.99 0.62
CA GLU A 27 2.43 -26.24 0.00
C GLU A 27 2.85 -26.06 -1.46
N GLY A 28 2.29 -25.06 -2.15
CA GLY A 28 2.51 -24.81 -3.59
C GLY A 28 3.68 -23.87 -3.91
N GLY A 29 4.32 -23.28 -2.90
CA GLY A 29 5.35 -22.26 -3.07
C GLY A 29 4.79 -20.90 -3.49
N GLY A 30 5.66 -19.89 -3.50
CA GLY A 30 5.32 -18.51 -3.93
C GLY A 30 5.72 -17.44 -2.92
N TYR A 31 5.82 -17.78 -1.64
CA TYR A 31 6.36 -16.88 -0.61
C TYR A 31 7.26 -17.65 0.36
N TYR A 32 8.53 -17.24 0.45
CA TYR A 32 9.50 -17.83 1.35
C TYR A 32 10.18 -16.76 2.19
N SER A 33 10.30 -17.00 3.50
CA SER A 33 11.04 -16.16 4.44
C SER A 33 12.04 -17.06 5.17
N GLY A 34 13.33 -16.75 5.07
CA GLY A 34 14.40 -17.58 5.64
C GLY A 34 14.44 -19.01 5.06
N GLY A 35 14.08 -19.18 3.78
CA GLY A 35 14.06 -20.48 3.11
C GLY A 35 12.87 -21.39 3.45
N LYS A 36 11.90 -20.90 4.22
CA LYS A 36 10.67 -21.64 4.57
C LYS A 36 9.44 -20.89 4.11
N SER A 37 8.38 -21.61 3.76
CA SER A 37 7.07 -21.02 3.47
C SER A 37 6.37 -20.72 4.80
N PRO A 38 6.18 -19.44 5.17
CA PRO A 38 5.61 -19.10 6.46
C PRO A 38 4.08 -19.28 6.47
N HIS A 39 3.55 -19.86 7.54
CA HIS A 39 2.10 -19.79 7.82
C HIS A 39 1.73 -18.43 8.41
N ASN A 40 0.49 -17.99 8.20
CA ASN A 40 -0.07 -16.77 8.78
C ASN A 40 0.84 -15.54 8.60
N CYS A 41 1.29 -15.30 7.37
CA CYS A 41 2.19 -14.19 7.07
C CYS A 41 1.63 -13.37 5.91
N ILE A 42 1.70 -12.04 6.02
CA ILE A 42 1.31 -11.11 4.97
C ILE A 42 2.47 -10.16 4.70
N PHE A 43 2.78 -9.95 3.42
CA PHE A 43 3.75 -8.96 2.99
C PHE A 43 3.04 -7.88 2.18
N PHE A 44 3.05 -6.64 2.65
CA PHE A 44 2.49 -5.51 1.93
C PHE A 44 3.55 -4.87 1.02
N HIS A 45 3.24 -4.78 -0.27
CA HIS A 45 4.01 -3.96 -1.21
C HIS A 45 3.18 -2.71 -1.55
N ILE A 46 3.72 -1.52 -1.27
CA ILE A 46 2.98 -0.27 -1.45
C ILE A 46 3.73 0.65 -2.42
N ASP A 47 3.19 0.85 -3.61
CA ASP A 47 3.76 1.76 -4.61
C ASP A 47 3.11 3.15 -4.52
N HIS A 48 3.86 4.16 -4.07
CA HIS A 48 3.42 5.55 -4.03
C HIS A 48 3.96 6.34 -5.22
N ALA A 49 3.17 6.45 -6.28
CA ALA A 49 3.51 7.26 -7.44
C ALA A 49 2.94 8.70 -7.36
N ALA A 50 1.81 8.90 -6.69
CA ALA A 50 1.08 10.17 -6.74
C ALA A 50 1.72 11.29 -5.91
N ARG A 51 2.39 10.94 -4.80
CA ARG A 51 3.04 11.87 -3.86
C ARG A 51 4.26 11.18 -3.22
N ARG A 52 5.25 11.97 -2.85
CA ARG A 52 6.38 11.54 -2.02
C ARG A 52 6.23 12.10 -0.61
N PHE A 53 6.87 11.44 0.35
CA PHE A 53 7.04 12.00 1.69
C PHE A 53 8.20 12.99 1.66
N GLU A 54 7.97 14.20 2.16
CA GLU A 54 8.99 15.26 2.21
C GLU A 54 9.83 15.20 3.50
N SER A 55 9.41 14.37 4.47
CA SER A 55 10.12 14.20 5.74
C SER A 55 9.89 12.82 6.38
N GLU A 56 10.81 12.46 7.28
CA GLU A 56 10.70 11.29 8.17
C GLU A 56 9.42 11.30 9.00
N GLU A 57 8.99 12.48 9.45
CA GLU A 57 7.78 12.65 10.27
C GLU A 57 6.50 12.33 9.48
N GLN A 58 6.40 12.83 8.24
CA GLN A 58 5.27 12.52 7.36
C GLN A 58 5.22 11.03 7.06
N ARG A 59 6.39 10.43 6.80
CA ARG A 59 6.50 8.98 6.61
C ARG A 59 6.06 8.20 7.85
N GLY A 60 6.56 8.57 9.03
CA GLY A 60 6.21 7.92 10.29
C GLY A 60 4.71 8.00 10.58
N SER A 61 4.09 9.14 10.27
CA SER A 61 2.64 9.34 10.40
C SER A 61 1.84 8.43 9.46
N PHE A 62 2.29 8.27 8.21
CA PHE A 62 1.67 7.33 7.28
C PHE A 62 1.78 5.88 7.76
N ILE A 63 2.98 5.48 8.23
CA ILE A 63 3.21 4.14 8.77
C ILE A 63 2.26 3.85 9.95
N ALA A 64 2.14 4.80 10.88
CA ALA A 64 1.22 4.66 12.01
C ALA A 64 -0.24 4.50 11.55
N ALA A 65 -0.67 5.28 10.55
CA ALA A 65 -2.03 5.18 10.02
C ALA A 65 -2.31 3.84 9.31
N VAL A 66 -1.31 3.25 8.66
CA VAL A 66 -1.42 1.88 8.11
C VAL A 66 -1.51 0.86 9.26
N ASP A 67 -0.69 1.00 10.29
CA ASP A 67 -0.70 0.12 11.47
C ASP A 67 -2.05 0.15 12.19
N ASP A 68 -2.69 1.31 12.34
CA ASP A 68 -4.03 1.46 12.93
C ASP A 68 -5.11 0.70 12.14
N ILE A 69 -4.91 0.54 10.82
CA ILE A 69 -5.81 -0.24 9.97
C ILE A 69 -5.53 -1.74 10.10
N VAL A 70 -4.25 -2.13 10.08
CA VAL A 70 -3.79 -3.51 9.92
C VAL A 70 -3.77 -4.28 11.23
N ARG A 71 -3.28 -3.66 12.32
CA ARG A 71 -3.07 -4.33 13.62
C ARG A 71 -4.35 -4.96 14.18
N PRO A 72 -5.54 -4.34 14.14
CA PRO A 72 -6.77 -4.98 14.61
C PRO A 72 -7.20 -6.18 13.76
N ILE A 73 -6.75 -6.27 12.51
CA ILE A 73 -7.15 -7.33 11.57
C ILE A 73 -6.19 -8.52 11.67
N LEU A 74 -4.89 -8.23 11.73
CA LEU A 74 -3.81 -9.23 11.62
C LEU A 74 -3.22 -9.60 12.97
N GLY A 75 -3.06 -8.62 13.86
CA GLY A 75 -2.47 -8.80 15.19
C GLY A 75 -3.30 -9.73 16.07
N GLU A 76 -4.62 -9.57 16.07
CA GLU A 76 -5.53 -10.47 16.81
C GLU A 76 -5.48 -11.93 16.32
N LYS A 77 -5.05 -12.15 15.07
CA LYS A 77 -4.94 -13.46 14.44
C LYS A 77 -3.52 -14.02 14.48
N SER A 78 -2.60 -13.37 15.20
CA SER A 78 -1.19 -13.73 15.29
C SER A 78 -0.48 -13.83 13.93
N PHE A 79 -0.89 -13.00 12.97
CA PHE A 79 -0.18 -12.91 11.69
C PHE A 79 1.10 -12.11 11.86
N LYS A 80 2.17 -12.57 11.22
CA LYS A 80 3.34 -11.73 10.95
C LYS A 80 3.02 -10.82 9.77
N TRP A 81 3.33 -9.52 9.87
CA TRP A 81 3.28 -8.64 8.70
C TRP A 81 4.54 -7.79 8.54
N GLU A 82 4.85 -7.50 7.29
CA GLU A 82 5.93 -6.60 6.87
C GLU A 82 5.39 -5.69 5.77
N PHE A 83 5.97 -4.50 5.62
CA PHE A 83 5.67 -3.63 4.49
C PHE A 83 6.92 -2.93 3.99
N ILE A 84 6.94 -2.66 2.69
CA ILE A 84 7.86 -1.71 2.06
C ILE A 84 7.05 -0.72 1.22
N TYR A 85 7.61 0.46 0.99
CA TYR A 85 7.02 1.45 0.13
C TYR A 85 8.11 2.18 -0.65
N GLU A 86 7.99 2.27 -1.99
CA GLU A 86 8.70 3.25 -2.84
C GLU A 86 8.27 3.10 -4.32
N HIS A 87 8.00 4.20 -5.03
CA HIS A 87 7.92 4.19 -6.49
C HIS A 87 8.33 5.56 -7.08
N PRO A 88 9.10 5.62 -8.18
CA PRO A 88 9.36 6.88 -8.87
C PRO A 88 8.12 7.35 -9.65
N ALA A 89 7.58 8.51 -9.30
CA ALA A 89 6.40 9.10 -9.93
C ALA A 89 6.48 9.25 -11.46
N ASP A 90 7.67 9.53 -12.00
CA ASP A 90 7.90 9.93 -13.40
C ASP A 90 7.42 8.89 -14.43
N ASN A 91 7.40 7.61 -14.03
CA ASN A 91 7.03 6.48 -14.90
C ASN A 91 5.55 6.12 -14.84
N TRP A 92 4.76 6.77 -13.98
CA TRP A 92 3.37 6.37 -13.76
C TRP A 92 2.41 6.94 -14.82
N ARG A 93 1.54 6.09 -15.35
CA ARG A 93 0.48 6.45 -16.30
C ARG A 93 -0.84 5.80 -15.91
N ILE A 94 -1.96 6.51 -16.14
CA ILE A 94 -3.32 5.96 -16.10
C ILE A 94 -3.89 6.08 -17.51
N ASN A 95 -4.31 4.96 -18.11
CA ASN A 95 -4.79 4.91 -19.50
C ASN A 95 -3.80 5.57 -20.50
N GLY A 96 -2.49 5.41 -20.26
CA GLY A 96 -1.43 6.00 -21.09
C GLY A 96 -1.15 7.49 -20.83
N MET A 97 -1.89 8.16 -19.94
CA MET A 97 -1.75 9.58 -19.65
C MET A 97 -0.99 9.83 -18.34
N VAL A 98 -0.27 10.95 -18.28
CA VAL A 98 0.33 11.45 -17.03
C VAL A 98 -0.80 11.86 -16.09
N PRO A 99 -0.92 11.28 -14.88
CA PRO A 99 -1.98 11.66 -13.96
C PRO A 99 -1.81 13.12 -13.51
N PRO A 100 -2.89 13.91 -13.43
CA PRO A 100 -2.83 15.32 -13.04
C PRO A 100 -2.64 15.47 -11.52
N VAL A 101 -1.53 14.96 -10.97
CA VAL A 101 -1.22 14.96 -9.53
C VAL A 101 -1.20 16.36 -8.92
N HIS A 102 -0.86 17.37 -9.72
CA HIS A 102 -0.82 18.78 -9.33
C HIS A 102 -2.10 19.57 -9.66
N ASN A 103 -3.03 18.97 -10.40
CA ASN A 103 -4.29 19.60 -10.83
C ASN A 103 -5.48 18.63 -10.60
N PRO A 104 -5.69 18.12 -9.37
CA PRO A 104 -6.69 17.08 -9.11
C PRO A 104 -8.14 17.51 -9.38
N GLU A 105 -8.42 18.80 -9.48
CA GLU A 105 -9.73 19.36 -9.82
C GLU A 105 -10.23 18.97 -11.22
N VAL A 106 -9.33 18.63 -12.15
CA VAL A 106 -9.70 18.18 -13.50
C VAL A 106 -10.29 16.77 -13.54
N LEU A 107 -10.27 16.06 -12.41
CA LEU A 107 -10.80 14.71 -12.24
C LEU A 107 -12.22 14.69 -11.65
N ARG A 108 -12.82 15.87 -11.42
CA ARG A 108 -14.16 16.02 -10.85
C ARG A 108 -15.26 16.01 -11.91
#